data_AF-A0A7C5DMH7-F1
#
_entry.id   AF-A0A7C5DMH7-F1
#
_cell.length_a   1.000
_cell.length_b   1.000
_cell.length_c   1.000
_cell.angle_alpha   90.00
_cell.angle_beta   90.00
_cell.angle_gamma   90.00
#
_symmetry.space_group_name_H-M   'P 1'
#
loop_
_entity.id
_entity.type
_entity.pdbx_description
1 polymer ?
#
loop_
_entity_poly.entity_id
_entity_poly.type
_entity_poly.pdbx_seq_one_letter_code
_entity_poly.pdbx_strand_id
1 'polypeptide(L)'
;MTKLRNEGFKFVVISSRKSHEYYAVLEFVKKHLNKVVDGIFITETRPKGKIIRKLKARIHIDDDFKKLKQIVAYPVELVYYRQPENYHIDLPFSYRKRIYEAKNWEKIYQIIYYIKELYEAICWKNDWKNADDMINRIYSYKKKLNKRRLKKLLQEYKSSVAFS
;
A
#
# COMPACT_ATOMS: atom_id res chain seq x y z
N MET A 1 8.58 -7.83 8.04
CA MET A 1 8.76 -6.56 7.31
C MET A 1 10.24 -6.20 7.06
N THR A 2 11.19 -6.70 7.87
CA THR A 2 12.64 -6.42 7.74
C THR A 2 13.21 -6.67 6.34
N LYS A 3 12.81 -7.76 5.67
CA LYS A 3 13.21 -8.02 4.28
C LYS A 3 12.87 -6.85 3.34
N LEU A 4 11.62 -6.39 3.34
CA LEU A 4 11.20 -5.25 2.51
C LEU A 4 11.98 -3.98 2.87
N ARG A 5 12.23 -3.75 4.17
CA ARG A 5 13.05 -2.61 4.61
C ARG A 5 14.45 -2.63 3.97
N ASN A 6 15.11 -3.79 4.00
CA ASN A 6 16.44 -3.97 3.41
C ASN A 6 16.44 -3.79 1.88
N GLU A 7 15.29 -3.99 1.23
CA GLU A 7 15.10 -3.76 -0.20
C GLU A 7 14.63 -2.33 -0.52
N GLY A 8 14.80 -1.40 0.43
CA GLY A 8 14.55 0.03 0.24
C GLY A 8 13.11 0.48 0.47
N PHE A 9 12.22 -0.37 0.97
CA PHE A 9 10.86 0.04 1.31
C PHE A 9 10.84 0.90 2.58
N LYS A 10 10.02 1.95 2.53
CA LYS A 10 9.72 2.83 3.67
C LYS A 10 8.36 2.52 4.25
N PHE A 11 8.27 2.47 5.58
CA PHE A 11 7.07 2.10 6.32
C PHE A 11 6.70 3.20 7.29
N VAL A 12 5.41 3.53 7.33
CA VAL A 12 4.88 4.50 8.27
C VAL A 12 3.65 3.90 8.93
N VAL A 13 3.52 4.09 10.24
CA VAL A 13 2.32 3.70 10.99
C VAL A 13 1.37 4.89 11.03
N ILE A 14 0.12 4.69 10.59
CA ILE A 14 -0.94 5.70 10.69
C ILE A 14 -2.07 5.13 11.55
N SER A 15 -2.23 5.67 12.76
CA SER A 15 -3.17 5.18 13.76
C SER A 15 -4.34 6.14 13.96
N SER A 16 -5.54 5.61 14.23
CA SER A 16 -6.73 6.42 14.57
C SER A 16 -6.99 6.49 16.08
N ARG A 17 -5.99 6.14 16.90
CA ARG A 17 -6.05 6.17 18.37
C ARG A 17 -6.24 7.60 18.90
N LYS A 18 -6.71 7.73 20.13
CA LYS A 18 -6.84 9.01 20.82
C LYS A 18 -5.44 9.55 21.19
N SER A 19 -5.29 10.86 21.33
CA SER A 19 -4.00 11.53 21.64
C SER A 19 -3.37 11.02 22.92
N HIS A 20 -4.16 10.71 23.95
CA HIS A 20 -3.63 10.17 25.20
C HIS A 20 -3.03 8.75 25.03
N GLU A 21 -3.41 8.00 23.98
CA GLU A 21 -2.82 6.71 23.64
C GLU A 21 -1.51 6.86 22.82
N TYR A 22 -1.12 8.09 22.45
CA TYR A 22 0.04 8.36 21.59
C TYR A 22 1.33 7.76 22.13
N TYR A 23 1.61 8.00 23.42
CA TYR A 23 2.83 7.50 24.05
C TYR A 23 2.88 5.97 24.08
N ALA A 24 1.76 5.31 24.35
CA ALA A 24 1.69 3.85 24.33
C ALA A 24 1.98 3.28 22.94
N VAL A 25 1.43 3.88 21.88
CA VAL A 25 1.70 3.49 20.49
C VAL A 25 3.18 3.72 20.14
N LEU A 26 3.71 4.87 20.54
CA LEU A 26 5.11 5.22 20.27
C LEU A 26 6.08 4.26 20.96
N GLU A 27 5.85 3.94 22.24
CA GLU A 27 6.66 2.98 22.99
C GLU A 27 6.55 1.57 22.41
N PHE A 28 5.35 1.12 22.01
CA PHE A 28 5.19 -0.16 21.34
C PHE A 28 6.00 -0.23 20.03
N VAL A 29 5.90 0.79 19.17
CA VAL A 29 6.64 0.84 17.91
C VAL A 29 8.14 0.92 18.16
N LYS A 30 8.61 1.73 19.12
CA LYS A 30 10.03 1.79 19.49
C LYS A 30 10.54 0.46 20.03
N LYS A 31 9.77 -0.25 20.84
CA LYS A 31 10.20 -1.52 21.42
C LYS A 31 10.25 -2.65 20.40
N HIS A 32 9.28 -2.69 19.49
CA HIS A 32 9.08 -3.85 18.61
C HIS A 32 9.44 -3.61 17.14
N LEU A 33 9.51 -2.34 16.69
CA LEU A 33 9.56 -1.98 15.27
C LEU A 33 10.56 -0.86 14.93
N ASN A 34 11.41 -0.43 15.89
CA ASN A 34 12.28 0.77 15.78
C ASN A 34 13.16 0.86 14.52
N LYS A 35 13.50 -0.29 13.93
CA LYS A 35 14.38 -0.36 12.75
C LYS A 35 13.63 -0.50 11.43
N VAL A 36 12.31 -0.66 11.50
CA VAL A 36 11.47 -0.97 10.33
C VAL A 36 10.56 0.19 9.97
N VAL A 37 10.08 0.95 10.97
CA VAL A 37 9.13 2.05 10.77
C VAL A 37 9.87 3.39 10.76
N ASP A 38 9.66 4.19 9.71
CA ASP A 38 10.22 5.52 9.51
C ASP A 38 9.51 6.62 10.31
N GLY A 39 8.26 6.39 10.70
CA GLY A 39 7.47 7.38 11.41
C GLY A 39 6.10 6.89 11.83
N ILE A 40 5.50 7.64 12.76
CA ILE A 40 4.19 7.36 13.34
C ILE A 40 3.34 8.63 13.22
N PHE A 41 2.13 8.50 12.70
CA PHE A 41 1.16 9.57 12.62
C PHE A 41 -0.12 9.14 13.32
N ILE A 42 -0.67 9.99 14.17
CA ILE A 42 -1.95 9.76 14.86
C ILE A 42 -3.00 10.71 14.30
N THR A 43 -4.18 10.17 14.05
CA THR A 43 -5.31 10.91 13.51
C THR A 43 -6.62 10.47 14.16
N GLU A 44 -6.99 11.13 15.26
CA GLU A 44 -8.17 10.74 16.05
C GLU A 44 -9.47 10.82 15.25
N THR A 45 -9.70 11.97 14.60
CA THR A 45 -10.98 12.31 13.97
C THR A 45 -10.85 12.55 12.47
N ARG A 46 -9.63 12.72 11.95
CA ARG A 46 -9.42 13.03 10.54
C ARG A 46 -9.25 11.74 9.72
N PRO A 47 -9.80 11.68 8.49
CA PRO A 47 -9.53 10.58 7.58
C PRO A 47 -8.02 10.46 7.29
N LYS A 48 -7.48 9.23 7.34
CA LYS A 48 -6.07 8.94 7.05
C LYS A 48 -5.61 9.43 5.66
N GLY A 49 -6.56 9.65 4.74
CA GLY A 49 -6.33 10.09 3.36
C GLY A 49 -5.46 11.35 3.22
N LYS A 50 -5.60 12.35 4.10
CA LYS A 50 -4.76 13.57 4.06
C LYS A 50 -3.28 13.24 4.31
N ILE A 51 -3.01 12.36 5.28
CA ILE A 51 -1.65 11.93 5.63
C ILE A 51 -1.09 11.06 4.49
N ILE A 52 -1.87 10.09 3.99
CA ILE A 52 -1.51 9.24 2.85
C ILE A 52 -1.06 10.09 1.65
N ARG A 53 -1.84 11.12 1.30
CA ARG A 53 -1.52 12.03 0.20
C ARG A 53 -0.23 12.81 0.46
N LYS A 54 -0.05 13.36 1.66
CA LYS A 54 1.16 14.13 2.04
C LYS A 54 2.41 13.25 1.95
N LEU A 55 2.32 12.01 2.41
CA LEU A 55 3.41 11.03 2.37
C LEU A 55 3.63 10.43 0.98
N LYS A 56 2.75 10.70 0.01
CA LYS A 56 2.77 10.09 -1.33
C LYS A 56 2.83 8.55 -1.25
N ALA A 57 2.13 7.97 -0.28
CA ALA A 57 2.21 6.55 0.00
C ALA A 57 1.63 5.73 -1.16
N ARG A 58 2.37 4.71 -1.59
CA ARG A 58 1.98 3.80 -2.69
C ARG A 58 0.99 2.74 -2.27
N ILE A 59 1.08 2.28 -1.02
CA ILE A 59 0.28 1.19 -0.48
C ILE A 59 -0.22 1.61 0.90
N HIS A 60 -1.48 1.31 1.19
CA HIS A 60 -2.07 1.42 2.51
C HIS A 60 -2.68 0.08 2.90
N ILE A 61 -2.33 -0.41 4.09
CA ILE A 61 -2.78 -1.68 4.65
C ILE A 61 -3.58 -1.37 5.90
N ASP A 62 -4.80 -1.90 5.99
CA ASP A 62 -5.68 -1.74 7.14
C ASP A 62 -6.55 -2.99 7.29
N ASP A 63 -6.92 -3.33 8.51
CA ASP A 63 -7.82 -4.42 8.88
C ASP A 63 -9.26 -3.94 9.11
N ASP A 64 -9.53 -2.64 8.99
CA ASP A 64 -10.88 -2.07 9.01
C ASP A 64 -11.33 -1.69 7.58
N PHE A 65 -12.27 -2.47 7.03
CA PHE A 65 -12.86 -2.20 5.73
C PHE A 65 -13.55 -0.83 5.64
N LYS A 66 -14.18 -0.34 6.73
CA LYS A 66 -14.83 0.98 6.74
C LYS A 66 -13.79 2.09 6.55
N LYS A 67 -12.60 1.94 7.14
CA LYS A 67 -11.48 2.89 6.96
C LYS A 67 -10.94 2.85 5.54
N LEU A 68 -10.78 1.65 4.96
CA LEU A 68 -10.35 1.51 3.56
C LEU A 68 -11.33 2.14 2.58
N LYS A 69 -12.64 2.01 2.81
CA LYS A 69 -13.69 2.64 2.00
C LYS A 69 -13.54 4.16 1.96
N GLN A 70 -13.19 4.79 3.08
CA GLN A 70 -13.01 6.25 3.16
C GLN A 70 -11.83 6.77 2.34
N ILE A 71 -10.86 5.91 2.01
CA ILE A 71 -9.64 6.29 1.28
C ILE A 71 -9.60 5.76 -0.16
N VAL A 72 -10.69 5.13 -0.63
CA VAL A 72 -10.81 4.53 -1.97
C VAL A 72 -10.54 5.51 -3.12
N ALA A 73 -10.89 6.79 -2.91
CA ALA A 73 -10.73 7.86 -3.87
C ALA A 73 -9.28 8.37 -4.00
N TYR A 74 -8.40 8.05 -3.05
CA TYR A 74 -7.02 8.50 -3.08
C TYR A 74 -6.17 7.62 -4.02
N PRO A 75 -5.12 8.16 -4.65
CA PRO A 75 -4.23 7.43 -5.57
C PRO A 75 -3.21 6.59 -4.79
N VAL A 76 -3.69 5.58 -4.08
CA VAL A 76 -2.92 4.66 -3.23
C VAL A 76 -3.45 3.24 -3.42
N GLU A 77 -2.62 2.21 -3.48
CA GLU A 77 -3.11 0.83 -3.49
C GLU A 77 -3.61 0.44 -2.10
N LEU A 78 -4.76 -0.22 -2.03
CA LEU A 78 -5.40 -0.58 -0.77
C LEU A 78 -5.31 -2.07 -0.54
N VAL A 79 -4.88 -2.47 0.66
CA VAL A 79 -4.82 -3.86 1.09
C VAL A 79 -5.68 -4.03 2.33
N TYR A 80 -6.69 -4.89 2.22
CA TYR A 80 -7.48 -5.33 3.36
C TYR A 80 -6.82 -6.54 3.99
N TYR A 81 -6.31 -6.36 5.21
CA TYR A 81 -5.72 -7.44 5.97
C TYR A 81 -6.78 -8.10 6.85
N ARG A 82 -7.12 -9.35 6.52
CA ARG A 82 -8.08 -10.14 7.27
C ARG A 82 -7.49 -10.58 8.60
N GLN A 83 -8.21 -10.25 9.66
CA GLN A 83 -7.99 -10.71 11.02
C GLN A 83 -9.14 -11.64 11.42
N PRO A 84 -8.93 -12.61 12.33
CA PRO A 84 -9.98 -13.53 12.77
C PRO A 84 -11.29 -12.81 13.13
N GLU A 85 -11.21 -11.65 13.77
CA GLU A 85 -12.33 -10.84 14.23
C GLU A 85 -13.15 -10.25 13.06
N ASN A 86 -12.56 -10.11 11.87
CA ASN A 86 -13.20 -9.49 10.71
C ASN A 86 -13.58 -10.47 9.59
N TYR A 87 -13.45 -11.78 9.80
CA TYR A 87 -13.74 -12.80 8.77
C TYR A 87 -15.19 -12.78 8.26
N HIS A 88 -16.13 -12.33 9.09
CA HIS A 88 -17.55 -12.21 8.74
C HIS A 88 -17.85 -11.03 7.79
N ILE A 89 -16.91 -10.11 7.57
CA ILE A 89 -17.14 -8.89 6.78
C ILE A 89 -16.80 -9.13 5.31
N ASP A 90 -17.74 -9.40 4.42
CA ASP A 90 -17.39 -9.59 3.02
C ASP A 90 -17.04 -8.29 2.28
N LEU A 91 -16.01 -8.36 1.42
CA LEU A 91 -15.69 -7.29 0.48
C LEU A 91 -16.74 -7.29 -0.65
N PRO A 92 -17.56 -6.23 -0.78
CA PRO A 92 -18.54 -6.14 -1.86
C PRO A 92 -17.84 -6.17 -3.22
N PHE A 93 -18.50 -6.74 -4.22
CA PHE A 93 -17.92 -6.92 -5.57
C PHE A 93 -17.36 -5.61 -6.16
N SER A 94 -18.02 -4.47 -5.91
CA SER A 94 -17.59 -3.14 -6.36
C SER A 94 -16.20 -2.73 -5.83
N TYR A 95 -15.80 -3.22 -4.66
CA TYR A 95 -14.50 -2.90 -4.04
C TYR A 95 -13.39 -3.87 -4.41
N ARG A 96 -13.72 -5.09 -4.88
CA ARG A 96 -12.72 -6.13 -5.23
C ARG A 96 -11.79 -5.72 -6.38
N LYS A 97 -12.19 -4.75 -7.21
CA LYS A 97 -11.32 -4.18 -8.27
C LYS A 97 -10.27 -3.20 -7.72
N ARG A 98 -10.44 -2.73 -6.48
CA ARG A 98 -9.75 -1.57 -5.93
C ARG A 98 -8.96 -1.88 -4.64
N ILE A 99 -9.38 -2.91 -3.93
CA ILE A 99 -8.80 -3.38 -2.68
C ILE A 99 -8.28 -4.80 -2.89
N TYR A 100 -7.00 -5.01 -2.63
CA TYR A 100 -6.39 -6.34 -2.56
C TYR A 100 -6.71 -6.95 -1.19
N GLU A 101 -6.99 -8.25 -1.14
CA GLU A 101 -7.25 -8.95 0.11
C GLU A 101 -6.08 -9.85 0.48
N ALA A 102 -5.69 -9.83 1.75
CA ALA A 102 -4.65 -10.68 2.30
C ALA A 102 -5.13 -11.31 3.61
N LYS A 103 -4.87 -12.61 3.80
CA LYS A 103 -5.22 -13.35 5.03
C LYS A 103 -4.03 -13.59 5.94
N ASN A 104 -2.82 -13.30 5.47
CA ASN A 104 -1.59 -13.49 6.20
C ASN A 104 -0.51 -12.54 5.66
N TRP A 105 0.60 -12.47 6.38
CA TRP A 105 1.73 -11.63 5.99
C TRP A 105 2.36 -12.05 4.68
N GLU A 106 2.47 -13.35 4.39
CA GLU A 106 3.01 -13.83 3.11
C GLU A 106 2.25 -13.25 1.92
N LYS A 107 0.92 -13.22 1.99
CA LYS A 107 0.09 -12.63 0.94
C LYS A 107 0.28 -11.11 0.84
N ILE A 108 0.42 -10.43 1.98
CA ILE A 108 0.77 -9.00 1.99
C ILE A 108 2.09 -8.77 1.25
N TYR A 109 3.12 -9.56 1.53
CA TYR A 109 4.40 -9.49 0.84
C TYR A 109 4.23 -9.64 -0.68
N GLN A 110 3.54 -10.69 -1.13
CA GLN A 110 3.28 -10.92 -2.56
C GLN A 110 2.57 -9.72 -3.22
N ILE A 111 1.59 -9.13 -2.54
CA ILE A 111 0.86 -7.95 -3.04
C ILE A 111 1.78 -6.74 -3.15
N ILE A 112 2.61 -6.49 -2.12
CA ILE A 112 3.55 -5.36 -2.10
C ILE A 112 4.54 -5.46 -3.27
N TYR A 113 5.15 -6.62 -3.50
CA TYR A 113 6.06 -6.82 -4.62
C TYR A 113 5.36 -6.67 -5.97
N TYR A 114 4.19 -7.29 -6.12
CA TYR A 114 3.41 -7.16 -7.35
C TYR A 114 3.13 -5.68 -7.68
N ILE A 115 2.77 -4.87 -6.68
CA ILE A 115 2.54 -3.44 -6.87
C ILE A 115 3.83 -2.71 -7.24
N LYS A 116 4.96 -2.99 -6.55
CA LYS A 116 6.28 -2.42 -6.87
C LYS A 116 6.65 -2.68 -8.33
N GLU A 117 6.68 -3.96 -8.73
CA GLU A 117 7.09 -4.36 -10.08
C GLU A 117 6.13 -3.80 -11.13
N LEU A 118 4.83 -3.74 -10.84
CA LEU A 118 3.86 -3.14 -11.76
C LEU A 118 4.11 -1.65 -11.96
N TYR A 119 4.44 -0.92 -10.89
CA TYR A 119 4.71 0.52 -10.96
C TYR A 119 6.02 0.77 -11.71
N GLU A 120 7.04 -0.05 -11.48
CA GLU A 120 8.30 -0.01 -12.25
C GLU A 120 8.06 -0.31 -13.73
N ALA A 121 7.27 -1.33 -14.07
CA ALA A 121 6.91 -1.66 -15.44
C ALA A 121 6.15 -0.50 -16.15
N ILE A 122 5.25 0.18 -15.44
CA ILE A 122 4.58 1.38 -15.96
C ILE A 122 5.58 2.49 -16.25
N CYS A 123 6.49 2.76 -15.30
CA CYS A 123 7.52 3.78 -15.48
C CYS A 123 8.44 3.44 -16.66
N TRP A 124 8.96 2.22 -16.72
CA TRP A 124 9.79 1.71 -17.81
C TRP A 124 9.11 1.89 -19.17
N LYS A 125 7.84 1.48 -19.30
CA LYS A 125 7.11 1.55 -20.57
C LYS A 125 6.89 2.97 -21.08
N ASN A 126 6.86 3.95 -20.18
CA ASN A 126 6.58 5.34 -20.50
C ASN A 126 7.82 6.24 -20.39
N ASP A 127 9.01 5.66 -20.17
CA ASP A 127 10.26 6.37 -19.90
C ASP A 127 10.13 7.42 -18.77
N TRP A 128 9.43 7.03 -17.69
CA TRP A 128 9.27 7.89 -16.51
C TRP A 128 10.31 7.52 -15.46
N LYS A 129 10.93 8.55 -14.87
CA LYS A 129 11.67 8.36 -13.61
C LYS A 129 10.68 7.96 -12.52
N ASN A 130 10.94 6.83 -11.87
CA ASN A 130 10.09 6.31 -10.79
C ASN A 130 10.27 7.13 -9.51
N ALA A 131 9.67 8.32 -9.47
CA ALA A 131 9.74 9.26 -8.36
C ALA A 131 8.42 9.33 -7.57
N ASP A 132 8.47 9.83 -6.33
CA ASP A 132 7.31 9.83 -5.42
C ASP A 132 6.17 10.74 -5.90
N ASP A 133 6.48 11.84 -6.58
CA ASP A 133 5.50 12.75 -7.19
C ASP A 133 4.72 12.14 -8.36
N MET A 134 5.21 11.04 -8.92
CA MET A 134 4.59 10.37 -10.07
C MET A 134 3.41 9.47 -9.71
N ILE A 135 3.11 9.29 -8.42
CA ILE A 135 2.09 8.36 -7.97
C ILE A 135 0.71 8.60 -8.62
N ASN A 136 0.29 9.86 -8.77
CA ASN A 136 -0.98 10.20 -9.40
C ASN A 136 -1.02 9.78 -10.88
N ARG A 137 0.11 9.93 -11.57
CA ARG A 137 0.24 9.64 -13.00
C ARG A 137 0.30 8.13 -13.24
N ILE A 138 1.10 7.40 -12.46
CA ILE A 138 1.16 5.93 -12.48
C ILE A 138 -0.22 5.33 -12.17
N TYR A 139 -0.86 5.82 -11.11
CA TYR A 139 -2.17 5.35 -10.69
C TYR A 139 -3.25 5.60 -11.76
N SER A 140 -3.24 6.79 -12.36
CA SER A 140 -4.14 7.13 -13.48
C SER A 140 -3.90 6.25 -14.71
N TYR A 141 -2.65 5.96 -15.03
CA TYR A 141 -2.29 5.08 -16.14
C TYR A 141 -2.76 3.65 -15.90
N LYS A 142 -2.48 3.09 -14.71
CA LYS A 142 -2.92 1.75 -14.31
C LYS A 142 -4.44 1.59 -14.47
N LYS A 143 -5.22 2.58 -14.06
CA LYS A 143 -6.70 2.55 -14.16
C LYS A 143 -7.23 2.45 -15.59
N LYS A 144 -6.47 2.88 -16.60
CA LYS A 144 -6.83 2.76 -18.02
C LYS A 144 -6.57 1.36 -18.57
N LEU A 145 -5.85 0.51 -17.83
CA LEU A 145 -5.48 -0.83 -18.26
C LEU A 145 -6.35 -1.88 -17.57
N ASN A 146 -6.85 -2.83 -18.36
CA ASN A 146 -7.48 -4.02 -17.80
C ASN A 146 -6.43 -5.03 -17.29
N LYS A 147 -6.89 -6.06 -16.57
CA LYS A 147 -6.03 -7.08 -15.96
C LYS A 147 -5.11 -7.78 -16.97
N ARG A 148 -5.60 -8.06 -18.20
CA ARG A 148 -4.80 -8.71 -19.26
C ARG A 148 -3.64 -7.82 -19.71
N ARG A 149 -3.90 -6.53 -19.93
CA ARG A 149 -2.88 -5.54 -20.32
C ARG A 149 -1.84 -5.33 -19.20
N LEU A 150 -2.29 -5.27 -17.95
CA LEU A 150 -1.38 -5.19 -16.79
C LEU A 150 -0.48 -6.42 -16.69
N LYS A 151 -1.02 -7.63 -16.91
CA LYS A 151 -0.24 -8.87 -16.91
C LYS A 151 0.81 -8.89 -18.03
N LYS A 152 0.41 -8.50 -19.25
CA LYS A 152 1.32 -8.40 -20.40
C LYS A 152 2.45 -7.41 -20.15
N LEU A 153 2.12 -6.21 -19.65
CA LEU A 153 3.10 -5.18 -19.30
C LEU A 153 4.14 -5.69 -18.28
N LEU A 154 3.66 -6.36 -17.23
CA LEU A 154 4.54 -6.91 -16.20
C LEU A 154 5.45 -8.01 -16.76
N GLN A 155 4.94 -8.86 -17.67
CA GLN A 155 5.74 -9.90 -18.32
C GLN A 155 6.84 -9.29 -19.20
N GLU A 156 6.49 -8.30 -20.04
CA GLU A 156 7.47 -7.58 -20.88
C GLU A 156 8.59 -6.96 -20.04
N TYR A 157 8.22 -6.27 -18.95
CA TYR A 157 9.19 -5.67 -18.03
C TYR A 157 10.12 -6.71 -17.40
N LYS A 158 9.57 -7.80 -16.85
CA LYS A 158 10.38 -8.86 -16.23
C LYS A 158 11.35 -9.50 -17.21
N SER A 159 10.91 -9.74 -18.45
CA SER A 159 11.80 -10.22 -19.50
C SER A 159 12.93 -9.21 -19.78
N SER A 160 12.64 -7.91 -19.87
CA SER A 160 13.67 -6.90 -20.13
C SER A 160 14.75 -6.82 -19.03
N VAL A 161 14.34 -6.90 -17.76
CA VAL A 161 15.27 -6.78 -16.62
C VAL A 161 16.05 -8.07 -16.38
N ALA A 162 15.53 -9.23 -16.77
CA ALA A 162 16.24 -10.51 -16.64
C ALA A 162 17.43 -10.64 -17.61
N PHE A 163 17.48 -9.82 -18.66
CA PHE A 163 18.60 -9.74 -19.62
C PHE A 163 19.46 -8.49 -19.44
N SER A 164 19.28 -7.75 -18.34
CA SER A 164 20.05 -6.56 -17.94
C SER A 164 21.08 -6.93 -16.88
#